data_AF-A0A817UEW9-F1
#
_entry.id   AF-A0A817UEW9-F1
#
_cell.length_a   1.000
_cell.length_b   1.000
_cell.length_c   1.000
_cell.angle_alpha   90.00
_cell.angle_beta   90.00
_cell.angle_gamma   90.00
#
_symmetry.space_group_name_H-M   'P 1'
#
loop_
_entity.id
_entity.type
_entity.pdbx_description
1 polymer ?
#
loop_
_entity_poly.entity_id
_entity_poly.type
_entity_poly.pdbx_seq_one_letter_code
_entity_poly.pdbx_strand_id
1 'polypeptide(L)'
;MSSTVANDLENKIIPWLNAHGNKIELNISEGSFQQLTPTIYTHTSPGTYIKLQQNFSYIALNKLPLPGLDVPSNWEVYPQTPMSSFREGVQIDEYENHRLHLTISTRFFAIYGHEIQEHPIMDKSAEEGTYLQVRHDIEGFIKVNLPLMIE
;
A
#
# COMPACT_ATOMS: atom_id res chain seq x y z
N MET A 1 -10.72 -13.79 23.18
CA MET A 1 -9.57 -12.88 23.36
C MET A 1 -9.34 -12.01 22.12
N SER A 2 -9.65 -12.47 20.90
CA SER A 2 -9.50 -11.70 19.65
C SER A 2 -10.37 -10.43 19.57
N SER A 3 -11.63 -10.47 20.04
CA SER A 3 -12.53 -9.32 20.00
C SER A 3 -12.04 -8.08 20.75
N THR A 4 -11.25 -8.25 21.82
CA THR A 4 -10.65 -7.13 22.55
C THR A 4 -9.59 -6.43 21.71
N VAL A 5 -8.75 -7.19 20.98
CA VAL A 5 -7.66 -6.63 20.17
C VAL A 5 -8.20 -5.88 18.95
N ALA A 6 -9.20 -6.42 18.27
CA ALA A 6 -9.86 -5.75 17.15
C ALA A 6 -10.47 -4.40 17.57
N ASN A 7 -11.20 -4.38 18.69
CA ASN A 7 -11.79 -3.17 19.24
C ASN A 7 -10.71 -2.15 19.67
N ASP A 8 -9.62 -2.62 20.29
CA ASP A 8 -8.51 -1.75 20.69
C ASP A 8 -7.83 -1.12 19.47
N LEU A 9 -7.64 -1.88 18.38
CA LEU A 9 -7.10 -1.35 17.12
C LEU A 9 -8.04 -0.34 16.48
N GLU A 10 -9.35 -0.64 16.41
CA GLU A 10 -10.35 0.30 15.89
C GLU A 10 -10.34 1.63 16.66
N ASN A 11 -10.25 1.56 18.00
CA ASN A 11 -10.14 2.72 18.88
C ASN A 11 -8.84 3.51 18.71
N LYS A 12 -7.76 2.89 18.19
CA LYS A 12 -6.49 3.56 17.87
C LYS A 12 -6.50 4.20 16.47
N ILE A 13 -7.23 3.63 15.51
CA ILE A 13 -7.17 4.06 14.10
C ILE A 13 -7.72 5.48 13.90
N ILE A 14 -8.88 5.82 14.47
CA ILE A 14 -9.47 7.15 14.28
C ILE A 14 -8.59 8.27 14.88
N PRO A 15 -8.11 8.16 16.14
CA PRO A 15 -7.14 9.12 16.67
C PRO A 15 -5.88 9.24 15.82
N TRP A 16 -5.36 8.11 15.34
CA TRP A 16 -4.18 8.11 14.47
C TRP A 16 -4.44 8.86 13.16
N LEU A 17 -5.58 8.61 12.49
CA LEU A 17 -5.99 9.32 11.27
C LEU A 17 -6.09 10.82 11.50
N ASN A 18 -6.76 11.23 12.58
CA ASN A 18 -6.91 12.64 12.94
C ASN A 18 -5.54 13.32 13.19
N ALA A 19 -4.62 12.62 13.88
CA ALA A 19 -3.27 13.13 14.13
C ALA A 19 -2.44 13.33 12.84
N HIS A 20 -2.75 12.57 11.79
CA HIS A 20 -2.11 12.67 10.47
C HIS A 20 -2.93 13.47 9.46
N GLY A 21 -3.98 14.17 9.88
CA GLY A 21 -4.82 14.99 9.01
C GLY A 21 -5.54 14.18 7.92
N ASN A 22 -5.92 12.94 8.23
CA ASN A 22 -6.51 11.97 7.28
C ASN A 22 -5.65 11.73 6.05
N LYS A 23 -4.33 11.74 6.24
CA LYS A 23 -3.35 11.55 5.18
C LYS A 23 -2.35 10.46 5.55
N ILE A 24 -1.95 9.68 4.56
CA ILE A 24 -0.85 8.73 4.61
C ILE A 24 0.26 9.28 3.72
N GLU A 25 1.38 9.64 4.33
CA GLU A 25 2.60 10.05 3.61
C GLU A 25 3.68 9.00 3.78
N LEU A 26 4.21 8.49 2.66
CA LEU A 26 5.22 7.45 2.67
C LEU A 26 6.39 7.80 1.76
N ASN A 27 7.59 7.50 2.22
CA ASN A 27 8.80 7.46 1.41
C ASN A 27 9.32 6.04 1.43
N ILE A 28 9.22 5.35 0.29
CA ILE A 28 9.62 3.95 0.14
C ILE A 28 10.87 3.87 -0.70
N SER A 29 11.88 3.20 -0.14
CA SER A 29 13.01 2.64 -0.88
C SER A 29 12.96 1.12 -0.91
N GLU A 30 13.73 0.54 -1.83
CA GLU A 30 13.99 -0.91 -1.93
C GLU A 30 14.24 -1.58 -0.57
N GLY A 31 13.68 -2.78 -0.39
CA GLY A 31 13.74 -3.54 0.88
C GLY A 31 12.60 -3.25 1.87
N SER A 32 11.76 -2.23 1.61
CA SER A 32 10.67 -1.83 2.52
C SER A 32 9.32 -2.54 2.23
N PHE A 33 9.28 -3.49 1.29
CA PHE A 33 8.04 -4.16 0.89
C PHE A 33 8.18 -5.66 0.61
N GLN A 34 7.14 -6.41 1.00
CA GLN A 34 6.70 -7.58 0.27
C GLN A 34 5.87 -7.10 -0.94
N GLN A 35 6.53 -7.00 -2.10
CA GLN A 35 5.92 -7.02 -3.43
C GLN A 35 5.09 -5.77 -3.85
N LEU A 36 5.80 -4.71 -4.27
CA LEU A 36 5.34 -3.92 -5.43
C LEU A 36 5.93 -4.61 -6.66
N THR A 37 5.10 -5.25 -7.48
CA THR A 37 5.53 -5.74 -8.81
C THR A 37 5.13 -4.69 -9.83
N PRO A 38 5.99 -3.72 -10.18
CA PRO A 38 5.79 -2.96 -11.39
C PRO A 38 6.03 -3.92 -12.57
N THR A 39 4.97 -4.52 -13.10
CA THR A 39 5.07 -5.28 -14.36
C THR A 39 5.23 -4.27 -15.50
N ILE A 40 6.46 -3.84 -15.74
CA ILE A 40 6.80 -2.91 -16.82
C ILE A 40 7.40 -3.73 -17.97
N TYR A 41 6.64 -3.93 -19.04
CA TYR A 41 7.11 -4.56 -20.27
C TYR A 41 7.76 -3.51 -21.18
N THR A 42 9.09 -3.43 -21.30
CA THR A 42 9.72 -2.63 -22.39
C THR A 42 11.14 -3.08 -22.76
N HIS A 43 11.36 -3.33 -24.05
CA HIS A 43 12.69 -3.44 -24.68
C HIS A 43 13.46 -2.10 -24.63
N THR A 44 14.75 -2.15 -24.28
CA THR A 44 15.65 -1.00 -24.06
C THR A 44 16.15 -0.33 -25.35
N SER A 45 16.05 1.00 -25.42
CA SER A 45 16.90 1.87 -26.28
C SER A 45 17.03 3.26 -25.64
N PRO A 46 18.05 4.07 -25.97
CA PRO A 46 18.16 5.46 -25.52
C PRO A 46 16.87 6.22 -25.88
N GLY A 47 16.22 6.85 -24.88
CA GLY A 47 14.81 7.27 -24.96
C GLY A 47 13.89 6.61 -23.90
N THR A 48 14.48 5.85 -22.98
CA THR A 48 13.81 5.04 -21.95
C THR A 48 12.80 5.82 -21.10
N TYR A 49 13.07 7.06 -20.70
CA TYR A 49 12.14 7.84 -19.86
C TYR A 49 10.81 8.16 -20.58
N ILE A 50 10.87 8.70 -21.81
CA ILE A 50 9.66 9.00 -22.60
C ILE A 50 8.90 7.71 -22.92
N LYS A 51 9.61 6.62 -23.24
CA LYS A 51 9.00 5.31 -23.47
C LYS A 51 8.38 4.72 -22.21
N LEU A 52 9.00 4.89 -21.04
CA LEU A 52 8.44 4.47 -19.76
C LEU A 52 7.16 5.27 -19.46
N GLN A 53 7.17 6.59 -19.61
CA GLN A 53 5.96 7.41 -19.45
C GLN A 53 4.84 7.01 -20.42
N GLN A 54 5.18 6.69 -21.67
CA GLN A 54 4.22 6.25 -22.69
C GLN A 54 3.67 4.84 -22.43
N ASN A 55 4.49 3.92 -21.94
CA ASN A 55 4.14 2.50 -21.74
C ASN A 55 3.78 2.14 -20.29
N PHE A 56 3.86 3.09 -19.35
CA PHE A 56 3.46 2.85 -17.97
C PHE A 56 1.97 2.53 -17.91
N SER A 57 1.66 1.26 -17.66
CA SER A 57 0.29 0.74 -17.77
C SER A 57 -0.49 0.97 -16.48
N TYR A 58 0.07 0.57 -15.33
CA TYR A 58 -0.55 0.68 -14.01
C TYR A 58 0.47 0.44 -12.89
N ILE A 59 0.16 0.92 -11.69
CA ILE A 59 0.78 0.48 -10.43
C ILE A 59 -0.24 -0.32 -9.61
N ALA A 60 0.20 -1.39 -8.97
CA ALA A 60 -0.61 -2.12 -7.99
C ALA A 60 -0.04 -1.88 -6.59
N LEU A 61 -0.90 -1.49 -5.66
CA LEU A 61 -0.55 -1.32 -4.25
C LEU A 61 -1.20 -2.45 -3.46
N ASN A 62 -0.39 -3.30 -2.82
CA ASN A 62 -0.90 -4.44 -2.06
C ASN A 62 -1.09 -4.08 -0.59
N LYS A 63 0.01 -3.94 0.15
CA LYS A 63 0.02 -3.64 1.58
C LYS A 63 0.94 -2.46 1.82
N LEU A 64 0.39 -1.37 2.35
CA LEU A 64 1.15 -0.20 2.76
C LEU A 64 1.25 -0.15 4.28
N PRO A 65 2.41 0.26 4.83
CA PRO A 65 2.52 0.47 6.26
C PRO A 65 1.68 1.68 6.70
N LEU A 66 1.34 1.70 7.99
CA LEU A 66 0.73 2.83 8.68
C LEU A 66 1.73 3.34 9.74
N PRO A 67 2.65 4.25 9.37
CA PRO A 67 3.72 4.68 10.26
C PRO A 67 3.18 5.25 11.58
N GLY A 68 3.75 4.80 12.69
CA GLY A 68 3.35 5.26 14.03
C GLY A 68 2.02 4.68 14.53
N LEU A 69 1.33 3.84 13.77
CA LEU A 69 0.24 3.02 14.30
C LEU A 69 0.83 1.81 15.02
N ASP A 70 0.54 1.69 16.31
CA ASP A 70 0.94 0.55 17.13
C ASP A 70 0.04 -0.66 16.84
N VAL A 71 0.56 -1.60 16.05
CA VAL A 71 -0.13 -2.81 15.60
C VAL A 71 0.49 -4.05 16.26
N PRO A 72 -0.30 -4.93 16.90
CA PRO A 72 0.17 -6.19 17.44
C PRO A 72 0.85 -7.07 16.38
N SER A 73 1.89 -7.82 16.76
CA SER A 73 2.68 -8.62 15.82
C SER A 73 1.92 -9.75 15.11
N ASN A 74 0.80 -10.20 15.68
CA ASN A 74 -0.10 -11.19 15.09
C ASN A 74 -1.22 -10.55 14.24
N TRP A 75 -1.15 -9.25 13.96
CA TRP A 75 -2.12 -8.53 13.14
C TRP A 75 -1.45 -7.90 11.93
N GLU A 76 -2.13 -7.96 10.80
CA GLU A 76 -1.83 -7.13 9.65
C GLU A 76 -2.87 -6.03 9.54
N VAL A 77 -2.43 -4.79 9.40
CA VAL A 77 -3.31 -3.62 9.22
C VAL A 77 -2.75 -2.77 8.09
N TYR A 78 -3.60 -2.44 7.12
CA TYR A 78 -3.19 -1.69 5.93
C TYR A 78 -4.37 -0.90 5.33
N PRO A 79 -4.10 0.19 4.61
CA PRO A 79 -5.13 0.97 3.95
C PRO A 79 -5.63 0.26 2.68
N GLN A 80 -6.92 0.44 2.36
CA GLN A 80 -7.57 -0.16 1.18
C GLN A 80 -7.89 0.89 0.12
N THR A 81 -7.43 0.66 -1.10
CA THR A 81 -7.78 1.45 -2.28
C THR A 81 -9.05 0.92 -2.93
N PRO A 82 -9.89 1.77 -3.57
CA PRO A 82 -11.08 1.31 -4.31
C PRO A 82 -10.77 0.34 -5.45
N MET A 83 -9.54 0.40 -5.98
CA MET A 83 -9.05 -0.45 -7.06
C MET A 83 -7.65 -0.96 -6.71
N SER A 84 -7.38 -2.23 -7.01
CA SER A 84 -6.09 -2.89 -6.73
C SER A 84 -4.95 -2.42 -7.63
N SER A 85 -5.27 -1.87 -8.80
CA SER A 85 -4.31 -1.33 -9.76
C SER A 85 -4.85 -0.06 -10.42
N PHE A 86 -4.00 0.95 -10.58
CA PHE A 86 -4.41 2.24 -11.15
C PHE A 86 -3.26 2.95 -11.87
N ARG A 87 -3.61 3.84 -12.78
CA ARG A 87 -2.68 4.72 -13.51
C ARG A 87 -2.82 6.18 -13.09
N GLU A 88 -4.03 6.59 -12.73
CA GLU A 88 -4.33 7.94 -12.30
C GLU A 88 -3.59 8.28 -11.00
N GLY A 89 -3.05 9.49 -10.93
CA GLY A 89 -2.29 9.94 -9.76
C GLY A 89 -0.86 9.39 -9.67
N VAL A 90 -0.41 8.56 -10.61
CA VAL A 90 1.01 8.15 -10.70
C VAL A 90 1.77 9.11 -11.60
N GLN A 91 2.82 9.71 -11.05
CA GLN A 91 3.78 10.54 -11.75
C GLN A 91 5.15 9.86 -11.71
N ILE A 92 5.76 9.65 -12.88
CA ILE A 92 7.18 9.28 -12.96
C ILE A 92 7.97 10.57 -12.83
N ASP A 93 8.76 10.67 -11.76
CA ASP A 93 9.55 11.86 -11.46
C ASP A 93 10.91 11.79 -12.18
N GLU A 94 11.57 10.63 -12.12
CA GLU A 94 12.92 10.45 -12.66
C GLU A 94 13.22 8.97 -12.96
N TYR A 95 14.10 8.75 -13.93
CA TYR A 95 14.73 7.45 -14.16
C TYR A 95 16.24 7.63 -14.34
N GLU A 96 17.02 7.29 -13.32
CA GLU A 96 18.48 7.38 -13.31
C GLU A 96 19.08 6.15 -12.64
N ASN A 97 20.26 5.71 -13.08
CA ASN A 97 21.01 4.62 -12.44
C ASN A 97 20.21 3.32 -12.24
N HIS A 98 19.37 2.98 -13.23
CA HIS A 98 18.45 1.83 -13.18
C HIS A 98 17.41 1.89 -12.06
N ARG A 99 17.08 3.10 -11.57
CA ARG A 99 16.06 3.31 -10.55
C ARG A 99 14.94 4.18 -11.08
N LEU A 100 13.72 3.77 -10.79
CA LEU A 100 12.50 4.50 -11.10
C LEU A 100 12.05 5.25 -9.85
N HIS A 101 12.00 6.57 -9.96
CA HIS A 101 11.44 7.47 -8.96
C HIS A 101 10.03 7.85 -9.39
N LEU A 102 9.05 7.57 -8.53
CA LEU A 102 7.66 7.87 -8.80
C LEU A 102 6.95 8.41 -7.58
N THR A 103 6.01 9.32 -7.83
CA THR A 103 5.09 9.88 -6.84
C THR A 103 3.68 9.38 -7.16
N ILE A 104 2.99 8.85 -6.15
CA ILE A 104 1.63 8.34 -6.27
C ILE A 104 0.74 9.18 -5.36
N SER A 105 -0.26 9.81 -5.96
CA SER A 105 -1.37 10.47 -5.27
C SER A 105 -2.62 9.61 -5.44
N THR A 106 -3.20 9.14 -4.34
CA THR A 106 -4.37 8.26 -4.37
C THR A 106 -5.30 8.53 -3.20
N ARG A 107 -6.44 7.83 -3.14
CA ARG A 107 -7.36 7.85 -2.01
C ARG A 107 -7.59 6.43 -1.53
N PHE A 108 -7.58 6.24 -0.21
CA PHE A 108 -8.04 5.03 0.44
C PHE A 108 -9.42 5.28 1.03
N PHE A 109 -10.26 4.25 1.02
CA PHE A 109 -11.63 4.33 1.54
C PHE A 109 -11.78 3.69 2.93
N ALA A 110 -10.77 2.93 3.37
CA ALA A 110 -10.76 2.26 4.65
C ALA A 110 -9.34 1.91 5.11
N ILE A 111 -9.20 1.67 6.42
CA ILE A 111 -8.13 0.86 7.00
C ILE A 111 -8.73 -0.49 7.35
N TYR A 112 -8.14 -1.56 6.82
CA TYR A 112 -8.53 -2.93 7.08
C TYR A 112 -7.48 -3.61 7.95
N GLY A 113 -7.94 -4.47 8.86
CA GLY A 113 -7.06 -5.28 9.68
C GLY A 113 -7.57 -6.70 9.84
N HIS A 114 -6.65 -7.65 9.96
CA HIS A 114 -6.99 -9.03 10.31
C HIS A 114 -5.89 -9.68 11.13
N GLU A 115 -6.29 -10.63 11.96
CA GLU A 115 -5.38 -11.50 12.69
C GLU A 115 -4.75 -12.52 11.72
N ILE A 116 -3.43 -12.66 11.78
CA ILE A 116 -2.67 -13.62 10.97
C ILE A 116 -3.01 -15.03 11.46
N GLN A 117 -3.57 -15.86 10.58
CA GLN A 117 -3.87 -17.26 10.87
C GLN A 117 -2.85 -18.18 10.18
N GLU A 118 -2.24 -19.09 10.93
CA GLU A 118 -1.30 -20.09 10.37
C GLU A 118 -2.00 -21.07 9.41
N HIS A 119 -3.27 -21.39 9.68
CA HIS A 119 -4.06 -22.36 8.91
C HIS A 119 -5.47 -21.82 8.63
N PRO A 120 -5.64 -21.00 7.58
CA PRO A 120 -6.98 -20.59 7.17
C PRO A 120 -7.78 -21.84 6.80
N ILE A 121 -8.88 -22.06 7.50
CA ILE A 121 -9.82 -23.14 7.15
C ILE A 121 -10.61 -22.66 5.94
N MET A 122 -10.36 -23.25 4.77
CA MET A 122 -11.17 -22.99 3.58
C MET A 122 -12.67 -23.14 3.91
N ASP A 123 -13.47 -22.19 3.44
CA ASP A 123 -14.94 -22.16 3.58
C ASP A 123 -15.50 -21.95 5.00
N LYS A 124 -14.66 -21.71 6.01
CA LYS A 124 -15.14 -21.26 7.33
C LYS A 124 -15.21 -19.74 7.37
N SER A 125 -16.34 -19.19 7.83
CA SER A 125 -16.45 -17.75 8.09
C SER A 125 -15.38 -17.29 9.09
N ALA A 126 -14.82 -16.11 8.87
CA ALA A 126 -13.91 -15.49 9.82
C ALA A 126 -14.60 -15.35 11.18
N GLU A 127 -13.90 -15.68 12.25
CA GLU A 127 -14.44 -15.58 13.60
C GLU A 127 -14.60 -14.10 13.99
N GLU A 128 -15.62 -13.78 14.78
CA GLU A 128 -15.83 -12.42 15.24
C GLU A 128 -14.59 -11.94 16.02
N GLY A 129 -14.14 -10.71 15.74
CA GLY A 129 -12.96 -10.14 16.37
C GLY A 129 -11.63 -10.57 15.75
N THR A 130 -11.60 -11.37 14.69
CA THR A 130 -10.35 -11.66 13.94
C THR A 130 -10.15 -10.72 12.73
N TYR A 131 -11.05 -9.77 12.53
CA TYR A 131 -11.00 -8.77 11.48
C TYR A 131 -11.60 -7.43 11.96
N LEU A 132 -11.19 -6.34 11.32
CA LEU A 132 -11.75 -5.01 11.50
C LEU A 132 -11.73 -4.22 10.18
N GLN A 133 -12.62 -3.25 10.07
CA GLN A 133 -12.60 -2.30 8.96
C GLN A 133 -13.09 -0.93 9.44
N VAL A 134 -12.21 0.07 9.39
CA VAL A 134 -12.54 1.47 9.68
C VAL A 134 -12.67 2.22 8.37
N ARG A 135 -13.88 2.62 8.00
CA ARG A 135 -14.15 3.37 6.76
C ARG A 135 -13.92 4.86 6.96
N HIS A 136 -13.07 5.44 6.13
CA HIS A 136 -12.74 6.86 6.16
C HIS A 136 -12.15 7.30 4.82
N ASP A 137 -12.39 8.54 4.43
CA ASP A 137 -11.72 9.13 3.27
C ASP A 137 -10.30 9.52 3.67
N ILE A 138 -9.30 8.84 3.11
CA ILE A 138 -7.90 9.02 3.48
C ILE A 138 -7.11 9.38 2.24
N GLU A 139 -6.39 10.49 2.29
CA GLU A 139 -5.49 10.88 1.21
C GLU A 139 -4.18 10.08 1.27
N GLY A 140 -3.72 9.59 0.13
CA GLY A 140 -2.46 8.87 0.00
C GLY A 140 -1.46 9.66 -0.83
N PHE A 141 -0.29 9.93 -0.27
CA PHE A 141 0.84 10.51 -0.98
C PHE A 141 2.09 9.67 -0.76
N ILE A 142 2.54 8.98 -1.81
CA ILE A 142 3.53 7.91 -1.71
C ILE A 142 4.66 8.20 -2.68
N LYS A 143 5.87 8.41 -2.17
CA LYS A 143 7.09 8.48 -2.97
C LYS A 143 7.74 7.11 -2.98
N VAL A 144 8.05 6.60 -4.16
CA VAL A 144 8.65 5.28 -4.32
C VAL A 144 9.92 5.39 -5.15
N ASN A 145 10.97 4.74 -4.66
CA ASN A 145 12.27 4.62 -5.32
C ASN A 145 12.62 3.14 -5.48
N LEU A 146 12.32 2.56 -6.64
CA LEU A 146 12.51 1.13 -6.93
C LEU A 146 13.60 0.90 -7.97
N PRO A 147 14.37 -0.20 -7.87
CA PRO A 147 15.16 -0.67 -8.99
C PRO A 147 14.21 -1.08 -10.13
N LEU A 148 14.55 -0.71 -11.36
CA LEU A 148 13.89 -1.22 -12.55
C LEU A 148 14.86 -2.17 -13.25
N MET A 149 14.70 -3.46 -12.98
CA MET A 149 15.36 -4.52 -13.72
C MET A 149 14.64 -4.66 -15.05
N ILE A 150 15.25 -4.14 -16.12
CA ILE A 150 14.75 -4.37 -17.47
C ILE A 150 15.37 -5.67 -17.94
N GLU A 151 14.61 -6.77 -17.86
CA GLU A 151 14.97 -8.07 -18.48
C GLU A 151 14.66 -8.09 -19.97
#